data_AF-A0A256YEP7-F1
#
_entry.id   AF-A0A256YEP7-F1
#
_cell.length_a   1.000
_cell.length_b   1.000
_cell.length_c   1.000
_cell.angle_alpha   90.00
_cell.angle_beta   90.00
_cell.angle_gamma   90.00
#
_symmetry.space_group_name_H-M   'P 1'
#
loop_
_entity.id
_entity.type
_entity.pdbx_description
1 polymer ?
#
loop_
_entity_poly.entity_id
_entity_poly.type
_entity_poly.pdbx_seq_one_letter_code
_entity_poly.pdbx_strand_id
1 'polypeptide(L)'
;MHSRSSLDILIRDMRFNSEPKTPYLLPGIFLAISMPTYASLIYIALYHGLEEAVNSWYRNFVLLYLAYVLTSSYIIYRYNKVVKQHLFDSGIITYYWMRQRNDVSAIKSLYRSSFVKRDLPSPTTSLILVLVTFGLAYPILLYILEKNLRIHASSEEKLLLRKTVTRRIEVGQALLDIAATILTIGIYMIYWGYRVVNTYNKHLRIIHKDHPEPPQEMLEYRPEIFPDKILLGIGLALLGAGIYGLLGLFGLPAYLPTTIGYGSLIASLSYSFSRDSISYHLGKTYTLIYFVFLVSTIMGFIGAPSYDDLFKTVNEQVGELVTNDSLVLTSRIFTNNLAISLVSMSPIYGAIYLGVGMINAALVYGYALVTEIPRGNTGLLLLPVLPHTILELFGYAVFITISTRLHRIRDDKSIIYLILLGVFVLMVAAYIEALTILLGRPE
;
A
#
# COMPACT_ATOMS: atom_id res chain seq x y z
N MET A 1 -29.32 -3.58 53.31
CA MET A 1 -29.02 -4.07 51.94
C MET A 1 -29.01 -2.87 51.01
N HIS A 2 -27.83 -2.36 50.63
CA HIS A 2 -27.77 -1.33 49.58
C HIS A 2 -28.17 -1.98 48.25
N SER A 3 -29.22 -1.48 47.61
CA SER A 3 -29.51 -1.87 46.22
C SER A 3 -28.29 -1.47 45.39
N ARG A 4 -27.68 -2.45 44.72
CA ARG A 4 -26.59 -2.18 43.79
C ARG A 4 -27.11 -1.23 42.73
N SER A 5 -26.33 -0.23 42.34
CA SER A 5 -26.77 0.70 41.30
C SER A 5 -26.95 -0.08 40.00
N SER A 6 -27.92 0.32 39.16
CA SER A 6 -28.14 -0.34 37.86
C SER A 6 -26.89 -0.32 36.97
N LEU A 7 -25.99 0.65 37.19
CA LEU A 7 -24.70 0.71 36.52
C LEU A 7 -23.77 -0.41 36.98
N ASP A 8 -23.71 -0.75 38.27
CA ASP A 8 -22.85 -1.83 38.78
C ASP A 8 -23.27 -3.20 38.23
N ILE A 9 -24.57 -3.41 38.03
CA ILE A 9 -25.13 -4.61 37.39
C ILE A 9 -24.69 -4.64 35.92
N LEU A 10 -24.91 -3.53 35.20
CA LEU A 10 -24.51 -3.39 33.79
C LEU A 10 -23.00 -3.67 33.58
N ILE A 11 -22.12 -3.10 34.43
CA ILE A 11 -20.67 -3.33 34.33
C ILE A 11 -20.35 -4.81 34.53
N ARG A 12 -20.94 -5.48 35.54
CA ARG A 12 -20.65 -6.89 35.81
C ARG A 12 -21.11 -7.84 34.70
N ASP A 13 -22.15 -7.46 33.96
CA ASP A 13 -22.70 -8.27 32.88
C ASP A 13 -21.93 -8.12 31.55
N MET A 14 -21.10 -7.08 31.42
CA MET A 14 -20.24 -6.89 30.24
C MET A 14 -19.17 -7.98 30.17
N ARG A 15 -19.00 -8.57 28.97
CA ARG A 15 -18.05 -9.66 28.73
C ARG A 15 -17.06 -9.29 27.64
N PHE A 16 -15.77 -9.44 27.94
CA PHE A 16 -14.68 -9.25 27.00
C PHE A 16 -14.11 -10.60 26.59
N ASN A 17 -14.47 -11.04 25.39
CA ASN A 17 -14.04 -12.33 24.86
C ASN A 17 -12.93 -12.13 23.84
N SER A 18 -11.86 -12.92 23.95
CA SER A 18 -10.82 -12.99 22.92
C SER A 18 -11.39 -13.60 21.64
N GLU A 19 -10.93 -13.10 20.49
CA GLU A 19 -11.28 -13.68 19.19
C GLU A 19 -10.30 -14.79 18.79
N PRO A 20 -10.78 -15.90 18.21
CA PRO A 20 -9.90 -16.94 17.66
C PRO A 20 -9.12 -16.39 16.46
N LYS A 21 -7.84 -16.75 16.34
CA LYS A 21 -6.97 -16.21 15.27
C LYS A 21 -7.20 -16.88 13.92
N THR A 22 -7.50 -18.17 13.90
CA THR A 22 -7.55 -19.01 12.70
C THR A 22 -8.53 -18.54 11.63
N PRO A 23 -9.78 -18.07 11.93
CA PRO A 23 -10.69 -17.63 10.88
C PRO A 23 -10.19 -16.42 10.10
N TYR A 24 -9.38 -15.57 10.74
CA TYR A 24 -8.85 -14.34 10.16
C TYR A 24 -7.67 -14.57 9.22
N LEU A 25 -7.13 -15.79 9.18
CA LEU A 25 -6.09 -16.20 8.23
C LEU A 25 -6.70 -16.60 6.88
N LEU A 26 -7.96 -17.07 6.88
CA LEU A 26 -8.61 -17.64 5.70
C LEU A 26 -8.67 -16.69 4.50
N PRO A 27 -9.02 -15.40 4.64
CA PRO A 27 -8.98 -14.48 3.52
C PRO A 27 -7.60 -14.42 2.85
N GLY A 28 -6.53 -14.37 3.64
CA GLY A 28 -5.17 -14.35 3.11
C GLY A 28 -4.78 -15.66 2.43
N ILE A 29 -5.20 -16.81 2.97
CA ILE A 29 -4.94 -18.12 2.37
C ILE A 29 -5.63 -18.22 1.00
N PHE A 30 -6.92 -17.90 0.93
CA PHE A 30 -7.66 -17.97 -0.34
C PHE A 30 -7.12 -16.96 -1.36
N LEU A 31 -6.77 -15.74 -0.94
CA LEU A 31 -6.12 -14.77 -1.80
C LEU A 31 -4.80 -15.31 -2.35
N ALA A 32 -3.94 -15.84 -1.48
CA ALA A 32 -2.62 -16.33 -1.87
C ALA A 32 -2.69 -17.50 -2.86
N ILE A 33 -3.65 -18.42 -2.70
CA ILE A 33 -3.85 -19.54 -3.62
C ILE A 33 -4.51 -19.05 -4.94
N SER A 34 -5.37 -18.04 -4.89
CA SER A 34 -6.05 -17.52 -6.09
C SER A 34 -5.13 -16.75 -7.03
N MET A 35 -4.10 -16.06 -6.52
CA MET A 35 -3.28 -15.15 -7.31
C MET A 35 -2.39 -15.85 -8.37
N PRO A 36 -1.76 -17.02 -8.12
CA PRO A 36 -1.12 -17.80 -9.17
C PRO A 36 -2.11 -18.22 -10.27
N THR A 37 -3.32 -18.62 -9.88
CA THR A 37 -4.38 -18.95 -10.83
C THR A 37 -4.79 -17.73 -11.65
N TYR A 38 -4.90 -16.54 -11.05
CA TYR A 38 -5.13 -15.29 -11.78
C TYR A 38 -4.04 -15.01 -12.81
N ALA A 39 -2.76 -15.17 -12.43
CA ALA A 39 -1.64 -14.97 -13.34
C ALA A 39 -1.69 -15.98 -14.51
N SER A 40 -2.03 -17.24 -14.25
CA SER A 40 -2.23 -18.26 -15.29
C SER A 40 -3.38 -17.94 -16.25
N LEU A 41 -4.44 -17.28 -15.78
CA LEU A 41 -5.57 -16.88 -16.63
C LEU A 41 -5.20 -15.78 -17.61
N ILE A 42 -4.41 -14.81 -17.17
CA ILE A 42 -3.87 -13.77 -18.05
C ILE A 42 -3.04 -14.44 -19.15
N TYR A 43 -2.18 -15.39 -18.77
CA TYR A 43 -1.39 -16.14 -19.73
C TYR A 43 -2.25 -16.91 -20.75
N ILE A 44 -3.22 -17.70 -20.28
CA ILE A 44 -4.12 -18.45 -21.17
C ILE A 44 -4.88 -17.48 -22.09
N ALA A 45 -5.36 -16.35 -21.57
CA ALA A 45 -6.08 -15.36 -22.37
C ALA A 45 -5.22 -14.78 -23.50
N LEU A 46 -3.95 -14.50 -23.21
CA LEU A 46 -3.01 -13.92 -24.18
C LEU A 46 -2.56 -14.94 -25.24
N TYR A 47 -2.25 -16.18 -24.85
CA TYR A 47 -1.60 -17.14 -25.75
C TYR A 47 -2.50 -18.24 -26.31
N HIS A 48 -3.60 -18.55 -25.63
CA HIS A 48 -4.52 -19.65 -25.96
C HIS A 48 -5.93 -19.14 -26.28
N GLY A 49 -6.15 -17.82 -26.15
CA GLY A 49 -7.40 -17.16 -26.48
C GLY A 49 -8.37 -17.05 -25.30
N LEU A 50 -9.33 -16.14 -25.45
CA LEU A 50 -10.28 -15.79 -24.40
C LEU A 50 -11.20 -16.95 -24.01
N GLU A 51 -11.57 -17.82 -24.94
CA GLU A 51 -12.48 -18.95 -24.66
C GLU A 51 -11.86 -19.96 -23.69
N GLU A 52 -10.59 -20.32 -23.91
CA GLU A 52 -9.85 -21.23 -23.03
C GLU A 52 -9.57 -20.60 -21.66
N ALA A 53 -9.32 -19.28 -21.64
CA ALA A 53 -9.16 -18.52 -20.40
C ALA A 53 -10.45 -18.47 -19.59
N VAL A 54 -11.59 -18.26 -20.23
CA VAL A 54 -12.92 -18.27 -19.59
C VAL A 54 -13.24 -19.65 -19.01
N ASN A 55 -12.92 -20.73 -19.73
CA ASN A 55 -13.08 -22.09 -19.21
C ASN A 55 -12.19 -22.37 -17.99
N SER A 56 -10.92 -21.95 -18.02
CA SER A 56 -10.01 -22.05 -16.88
C SER A 56 -10.46 -21.18 -15.69
N TRP A 57 -11.03 -20.00 -15.98
CA TRP A 57 -11.56 -19.07 -15.00
C TRP A 57 -12.66 -19.73 -14.16
N TYR A 58 -13.66 -20.31 -14.82
CA TYR A 58 -14.77 -20.98 -14.15
C TYR A 58 -14.36 -22.23 -13.37
N ARG A 59 -13.39 -23.00 -13.87
CA ARG A 59 -12.96 -24.25 -13.22
C ARG A 59 -12.09 -24.02 -11.98
N ASN A 60 -11.12 -23.11 -12.06
CA ASN A 60 -10.05 -23.03 -11.06
C ASN A 60 -10.03 -21.72 -10.27
N PHE A 61 -10.31 -20.59 -10.91
CA PHE A 61 -10.15 -19.28 -10.27
C PHE A 61 -11.39 -18.83 -9.52
N VAL A 62 -12.57 -18.97 -10.14
CA VAL A 62 -13.83 -18.47 -9.58
C VAL A 62 -14.09 -19.04 -8.20
N LEU A 63 -13.85 -20.34 -7.98
CA LEU A 63 -14.10 -20.96 -6.68
C LEU A 63 -13.17 -20.40 -5.59
N LEU A 64 -11.87 -20.29 -5.87
CA LEU A 64 -10.88 -19.76 -4.93
C LEU A 64 -11.07 -18.27 -4.65
N TYR A 65 -11.36 -17.50 -5.70
CA TYR A 65 -11.60 -16.07 -5.57
C TYR A 65 -12.93 -15.77 -4.87
N LEU A 66 -13.99 -16.52 -5.16
CA LEU A 66 -15.25 -16.43 -4.40
C LEU A 66 -15.05 -16.83 -2.94
N ALA A 67 -14.24 -17.85 -2.65
CA ALA A 67 -13.88 -18.18 -1.27
C ALA A 67 -13.16 -17.02 -0.58
N TYR A 68 -12.23 -16.34 -1.27
CA TYR A 68 -11.62 -15.09 -0.77
C TYR A 68 -12.67 -14.01 -0.51
N VAL A 69 -13.57 -13.74 -1.45
CA VAL A 69 -14.61 -12.70 -1.31
C VAL A 69 -15.55 -13.03 -0.15
N LEU A 70 -16.07 -14.25 -0.07
CA LEU A 70 -16.99 -14.69 0.97
C LEU A 70 -16.34 -14.69 2.36
N THR A 71 -15.13 -15.23 2.49
CA THR A 71 -14.41 -15.21 3.77
C THR A 71 -14.03 -13.80 4.18
N SER A 72 -13.55 -12.95 3.27
CA SER A 72 -13.27 -11.54 3.55
C SER A 72 -14.52 -10.81 4.03
N SER A 73 -15.66 -11.06 3.39
CA SER A 73 -16.95 -10.41 3.70
C SER A 73 -17.47 -10.85 5.08
N TYR A 74 -17.40 -12.14 5.37
CA TYR A 74 -17.81 -12.68 6.67
C TYR A 74 -16.87 -12.19 7.79
N ILE A 75 -15.56 -12.26 7.58
CA ILE A 75 -14.56 -11.87 8.59
C ILE A 75 -14.64 -10.37 8.87
N ILE A 76 -14.77 -9.52 7.84
CA ILE A 76 -14.89 -8.08 8.09
C ILE A 76 -16.20 -7.73 8.81
N TYR A 77 -17.30 -8.40 8.48
CA TYR A 77 -18.57 -8.24 9.18
C TYR A 77 -18.44 -8.60 10.66
N ARG A 78 -17.94 -9.82 10.94
CA ARG A 78 -17.77 -10.34 12.29
C ARG A 78 -16.85 -9.42 13.09
N TYR A 79 -15.69 -9.09 12.55
CA TYR A 79 -14.70 -8.30 13.26
C TYR A 79 -15.17 -6.89 13.53
N ASN A 80 -15.81 -6.24 12.56
CA ASN A 80 -16.36 -4.90 12.77
C ASN A 80 -17.46 -4.93 13.84
N LYS A 81 -18.32 -5.95 13.85
CA LYS A 81 -19.33 -6.14 14.91
C LYS A 81 -18.68 -6.26 16.29
N VAL A 82 -17.67 -7.13 16.43
CA VAL A 82 -16.94 -7.36 17.69
C VAL A 82 -16.23 -6.09 18.15
N VAL A 83 -15.47 -5.45 17.26
CA VAL A 83 -14.72 -4.22 17.58
C VAL A 83 -15.69 -3.10 17.95
N LYS A 84 -16.80 -2.90 17.24
CA LYS A 84 -17.78 -1.86 17.59
C LYS A 84 -18.40 -2.07 18.96
N GLN A 85 -18.82 -3.31 19.25
CA GLN A 85 -19.36 -3.64 20.56
C GLN A 85 -18.32 -3.41 21.65
N HIS A 86 -17.09 -3.89 21.44
CA HIS A 86 -15.97 -3.67 22.34
C HIS A 86 -15.72 -2.18 22.62
N LEU A 87 -15.62 -1.35 21.57
CA LEU A 87 -15.37 0.09 21.71
C LEU A 87 -16.44 0.80 22.53
N PHE A 88 -17.68 0.31 22.49
CA PHE A 88 -18.80 0.82 23.28
C PHE A 88 -18.69 0.35 24.74
N ASP A 89 -18.64 -0.97 24.97
CA ASP A 89 -18.61 -1.57 26.31
C ASP A 89 -17.36 -1.12 27.10
N SER A 90 -16.20 -1.14 26.45
CA SER A 90 -14.92 -0.64 26.98
C SER A 90 -15.02 0.84 27.37
N GLY A 91 -15.73 1.65 26.58
CA GLY A 91 -15.94 3.06 26.88
C GLY A 91 -16.75 3.27 28.16
N ILE A 92 -17.81 2.48 28.36
CA ILE A 92 -18.65 2.56 29.56
C ILE A 92 -17.86 2.14 30.80
N ILE A 93 -17.07 1.08 30.68
CA ILE A 93 -16.27 0.56 31.80
C ILE A 93 -15.14 1.50 32.18
N THR A 94 -14.41 2.02 31.19
CA THR A 94 -13.37 3.01 31.46
C THR A 94 -13.97 4.26 32.11
N TYR A 95 -15.16 4.70 31.68
CA TYR A 95 -15.89 5.78 32.38
C TYR A 95 -16.22 5.42 33.84
N TYR A 96 -16.73 4.21 34.09
CA TYR A 96 -17.06 3.73 35.43
C TYR A 96 -15.83 3.73 36.35
N TRP A 97 -14.69 3.21 35.88
CA TRP A 97 -13.43 3.23 36.64
C TRP A 97 -12.92 4.65 36.91
N MET A 98 -13.00 5.56 35.93
CA MET A 98 -12.59 6.96 36.14
C MET A 98 -13.52 7.69 37.11
N ARG A 99 -14.82 7.38 37.09
CA ARG A 99 -15.78 7.90 38.06
C ARG A 99 -15.47 7.45 39.48
N GLN A 100 -15.13 6.16 39.68
CA GLN A 100 -14.72 5.66 41.00
C GLN A 100 -13.47 6.37 41.53
N ARG A 101 -12.55 6.78 40.63
CA ARG A 101 -11.33 7.53 40.98
C ARG A 101 -11.56 9.05 41.12
N ASN A 102 -12.78 9.56 40.91
CA ASN A 102 -13.11 10.99 40.86
C ASN A 102 -12.22 11.83 39.89
N ASP A 103 -11.68 11.21 38.84
CA ASP A 103 -10.78 11.90 37.89
C ASP A 103 -11.58 12.56 36.75
N VAL A 104 -12.10 13.76 37.03
CA VAL A 104 -12.88 14.56 36.07
C VAL A 104 -12.08 14.91 34.81
N SER A 105 -10.75 15.04 34.92
CA SER A 105 -9.87 15.37 33.80
C SER A 105 -9.76 14.18 32.82
N ALA A 106 -9.62 12.96 33.36
CA ALA A 106 -9.63 11.73 32.59
C ALA A 106 -10.99 11.48 31.92
N ILE A 107 -12.10 11.77 32.61
CA ILE A 107 -13.46 11.68 32.03
C ILE A 107 -13.61 12.64 30.84
N LYS A 108 -13.17 13.91 30.97
CA LYS A 108 -13.19 14.87 29.84
C LYS A 108 -12.33 14.39 28.68
N SER A 109 -11.16 13.82 28.96
CA SER A 109 -10.28 13.22 27.95
C SER A 109 -10.96 12.05 27.24
N LEU A 110 -11.64 11.16 27.98
CA LEU A 110 -12.38 10.02 27.45
C LEU A 110 -13.50 10.44 26.50
N TYR A 111 -14.25 11.49 26.85
CA TYR A 111 -15.30 12.02 25.97
C TYR A 111 -14.71 12.60 24.69
N ARG A 112 -13.64 13.41 24.78
CA ARG A 112 -12.95 13.96 23.60
C ARG A 112 -12.40 12.86 22.69
N SER A 113 -11.83 11.79 23.23
CA SER A 113 -11.41 10.62 22.44
C SER A 113 -12.58 9.80 21.92
N SER A 114 -13.71 9.75 22.63
CA SER A 114 -14.91 8.99 22.22
C SER A 114 -15.67 9.65 21.08
N PHE A 115 -15.59 10.98 20.91
CA PHE A 115 -16.10 11.66 19.71
C PHE A 115 -15.36 11.25 18.42
N VAL A 116 -14.14 10.69 18.53
CA VAL A 116 -13.37 10.12 17.41
C VAL A 116 -13.84 8.70 17.04
N LYS A 117 -14.68 8.04 17.85
CA LYS A 117 -15.22 6.68 17.58
C LYS A 117 -16.24 6.62 16.42
N ARG A 118 -16.51 7.73 15.73
CA ARG A 118 -17.55 7.86 14.68
C ARG A 118 -17.15 7.32 13.29
N ASP A 119 -15.90 6.92 13.10
CA ASP A 119 -15.35 6.67 11.75
C ASP A 119 -15.46 5.21 11.25
N LEU A 120 -16.10 4.31 12.01
CA LEU A 120 -16.27 2.91 11.59
C LEU A 120 -17.59 2.69 10.82
N PRO A 121 -17.57 2.12 9.59
CA PRO A 121 -18.79 1.74 8.87
C PRO A 121 -19.60 0.71 9.66
N SER A 122 -20.91 0.60 9.42
CA SER A 122 -21.70 -0.49 10.02
C SER A 122 -21.15 -1.86 9.58
N PRO A 123 -21.33 -2.94 10.37
CA PRO A 123 -20.91 -4.28 9.96
C PRO A 123 -21.52 -4.69 8.62
N THR A 124 -22.81 -4.38 8.42
CA THR A 124 -23.53 -4.64 7.16
C THR A 124 -22.96 -3.81 6.00
N THR A 125 -22.66 -2.53 6.22
CA THR A 125 -22.01 -1.69 5.20
C THR A 125 -20.64 -2.26 4.81
N SER A 126 -19.87 -2.76 5.77
CA SER A 126 -18.55 -3.36 5.52
C SER A 126 -18.68 -4.64 4.69
N LEU A 127 -19.64 -5.50 5.02
CA LEU A 127 -19.97 -6.69 4.26
C LEU A 127 -20.35 -6.34 2.82
N ILE A 128 -21.30 -5.42 2.63
CA ILE A 128 -21.77 -5.00 1.32
C ILE A 128 -20.61 -4.40 0.51
N LEU A 129 -19.78 -3.56 1.12
CA LEU A 129 -18.64 -2.94 0.45
C LEU A 129 -17.66 -4.01 -0.06
N VAL A 130 -17.36 -5.04 0.74
CA VAL A 130 -16.48 -6.14 0.30
C VAL A 130 -17.13 -6.96 -0.82
N LEU A 131 -18.43 -7.26 -0.74
CA LEU A 131 -19.12 -7.99 -1.80
C LEU A 131 -19.16 -7.21 -3.13
N VAL A 132 -19.58 -5.94 -3.09
CA VAL A 132 -19.75 -5.09 -4.28
C VAL A 132 -18.41 -4.75 -4.93
N THR A 133 -17.34 -4.63 -4.13
CA THR A 133 -15.97 -4.42 -4.64
C THR A 133 -15.22 -5.72 -4.91
N PHE A 134 -15.91 -6.86 -4.88
CA PHE A 134 -15.33 -8.19 -5.10
C PHE A 134 -14.05 -8.44 -4.27
N GLY A 135 -14.07 -8.06 -2.99
CA GLY A 135 -12.94 -8.27 -2.09
C GLY A 135 -11.92 -7.13 -2.01
N LEU A 136 -11.93 -6.16 -2.95
CA LEU A 136 -10.92 -5.09 -3.00
C LEU A 136 -10.99 -4.14 -1.78
N ALA A 137 -12.19 -3.92 -1.22
CA ALA A 137 -12.33 -3.10 -0.02
C ALA A 137 -11.81 -3.76 1.28
N TYR A 138 -11.59 -5.07 1.29
CA TYR A 138 -11.18 -5.80 2.48
C TYR A 138 -9.90 -5.26 3.15
N PRO A 139 -8.74 -5.14 2.46
CA PRO A 139 -7.52 -4.56 3.04
C PRO A 139 -7.73 -3.16 3.62
N ILE A 140 -8.53 -2.33 2.94
CA ILE A 140 -8.82 -0.95 3.36
C ILE A 140 -9.63 -0.95 4.66
N LEU A 141 -10.68 -1.76 4.74
CA LEU A 141 -11.50 -1.89 5.94
C LEU A 141 -10.73 -2.52 7.10
N LEU A 142 -9.86 -3.50 6.81
CA LEU A 142 -8.99 -4.13 7.81
C LEU A 142 -8.03 -3.11 8.43
N TYR A 143 -7.42 -2.25 7.60
CA TYR A 143 -6.63 -1.11 8.08
C TYR A 143 -7.46 -0.16 8.95
N ILE A 144 -8.65 0.25 8.51
CA ILE A 144 -9.51 1.18 9.24
C ILE A 144 -9.87 0.62 10.63
N LEU A 145 -10.21 -0.67 10.71
CA LEU A 145 -10.51 -1.34 11.97
C LEU A 145 -9.29 -1.42 12.89
N GLU A 146 -8.14 -1.85 12.36
CA GLU A 146 -6.90 -1.92 13.15
C GLU A 146 -6.47 -0.53 13.65
N LYS A 147 -6.59 0.50 12.82
CA LYS A 147 -6.27 1.88 13.18
C LYS A 147 -7.14 2.36 14.33
N ASN A 148 -8.45 2.19 14.23
CA ASN A 148 -9.39 2.60 15.28
C ASN A 148 -9.15 1.84 16.58
N LEU A 149 -8.90 0.53 16.50
CA LEU A 149 -8.57 -0.29 17.65
C LEU A 149 -7.28 0.16 18.34
N ARG A 150 -6.21 0.42 17.58
CA ARG A 150 -4.93 0.90 18.12
C ARG A 150 -5.04 2.30 18.74
N ILE A 151 -5.84 3.18 18.15
CA ILE A 151 -6.11 4.51 18.73
C ILE A 151 -6.87 4.37 20.05
N HIS A 152 -7.90 3.53 20.09
CA HIS A 152 -8.67 3.23 21.30
C HIS A 152 -7.78 2.64 22.40
N ALA A 153 -7.06 1.56 22.09
CA ALA A 153 -6.14 0.92 23.02
C ALA A 153 -5.09 1.90 23.55
N SER A 154 -4.44 2.68 22.68
CA SER A 154 -3.47 3.70 23.08
C SER A 154 -4.08 4.77 24.00
N SER A 155 -5.35 5.12 23.81
CA SER A 155 -6.05 6.09 24.65
C SER A 155 -6.33 5.53 26.04
N GLU A 156 -6.85 4.31 26.13
CA GLU A 156 -7.15 3.66 27.42
C GLU A 156 -5.89 3.29 28.19
N GLU A 157 -4.85 2.79 27.52
CA GLU A 157 -3.54 2.54 28.14
C GLU A 157 -2.96 3.82 28.74
N LYS A 158 -3.04 4.95 28.03
CA LYS A 158 -2.59 6.24 28.55
C LYS A 158 -3.39 6.69 29.78
N LEU A 159 -4.69 6.42 29.81
CA LEU A 159 -5.57 6.82 30.92
C LEU A 159 -5.41 5.90 32.14
N LEU A 160 -5.40 4.58 31.92
CA LEU A 160 -5.46 3.56 32.96
C LEU A 160 -4.08 3.14 33.47
N LEU A 161 -3.09 3.07 32.57
CA LEU A 161 -1.73 2.59 32.85
C LEU A 161 -0.68 3.71 32.81
N ARG A 162 -1.08 4.95 32.47
CA ARG A 162 -0.20 6.12 32.30
C ARG A 162 0.94 5.92 31.29
N LYS A 163 0.85 4.90 30.44
CA LYS A 163 1.85 4.50 29.45
C LYS A 163 1.15 4.02 28.19
N THR A 164 1.78 4.22 27.03
CA THR A 164 1.26 3.70 25.75
C THR A 164 2.02 2.44 25.38
N VAL A 165 1.33 1.30 25.28
CA VAL A 165 1.91 0.01 24.90
C VAL A 165 1.61 -0.30 23.43
N THR A 166 0.40 0.04 22.98
CA THR A 166 -0.06 -0.17 21.61
C THR A 166 0.31 1.04 20.75
N ARG A 167 1.14 0.81 19.73
CA ARG A 167 1.55 1.87 18.80
C ARG A 167 0.42 2.20 17.83
N ARG A 168 0.20 3.49 17.59
CA ARG A 168 -0.73 4.00 16.57
C ARG A 168 -0.17 3.78 15.16
N ILE A 169 -1.06 3.59 14.19
CA ILE A 169 -0.70 3.44 12.76
C ILE A 169 -1.23 4.63 11.94
N GLU A 170 -0.50 4.96 10.88
CA GLU A 170 -0.78 6.06 9.95
C GLU A 170 -1.06 5.51 8.54
N VAL A 171 -1.50 6.37 7.62
CA VAL A 171 -1.88 5.96 6.25
C VAL A 171 -0.71 5.31 5.50
N GLY A 172 0.52 5.78 5.72
CA GLY A 172 1.70 5.12 5.14
C GLY A 172 1.84 3.64 5.53
N GLN A 173 1.36 3.23 6.71
CA GLN A 173 1.36 1.81 7.09
C GLN A 173 0.35 1.00 6.27
N ALA A 174 -0.83 1.57 5.97
CA ALA A 174 -1.83 0.92 5.12
C ALA A 174 -1.27 0.64 3.72
N LEU A 175 -0.58 1.63 3.14
CA LEU A 175 0.07 1.49 1.83
C LEU A 175 1.18 0.44 1.86
N LEU A 176 1.92 0.35 2.96
CA LEU A 176 2.94 -0.69 3.14
C LEU A 176 2.31 -2.08 3.22
N ASP A 177 1.20 -2.22 3.94
CA ASP A 177 0.51 -3.49 4.10
C ASP A 177 -0.14 -3.95 2.78
N ILE A 178 -0.66 -3.00 1.99
CA ILE A 178 -1.14 -3.24 0.61
C ILE A 178 0.03 -3.65 -0.30
N ALA A 179 1.13 -2.89 -0.28
CA ALA A 179 2.33 -3.21 -1.05
C ALA A 179 2.85 -4.60 -0.70
N ALA A 180 2.98 -4.92 0.59
CA ALA A 180 3.41 -6.22 1.06
C ALA A 180 2.45 -7.34 0.63
N THR A 181 1.14 -7.10 0.68
CA THR A 181 0.15 -8.07 0.19
C THR A 181 0.34 -8.35 -1.28
N ILE A 182 0.48 -7.32 -2.12
CA ILE A 182 0.60 -7.51 -3.57
C ILE A 182 1.97 -8.09 -3.93
N LEU A 183 3.06 -7.55 -3.37
CA LEU A 183 4.43 -7.99 -3.65
C LEU A 183 4.73 -9.41 -3.15
N THR A 184 3.92 -9.95 -2.25
CA THR A 184 4.02 -11.34 -1.77
C THR A 184 2.90 -12.25 -2.29
N ILE A 185 2.18 -11.86 -3.34
CA ILE A 185 1.10 -12.67 -3.94
C ILE A 185 0.08 -13.06 -2.85
N GLY A 186 -0.36 -12.11 -2.05
CA GLY A 186 -1.37 -12.31 -1.01
C GLY A 186 -0.89 -12.90 0.31
N ILE A 187 0.33 -13.47 0.40
CA ILE A 187 0.82 -14.15 1.62
C ILE A 187 0.80 -13.21 2.82
N TYR A 188 1.21 -11.95 2.66
CA TYR A 188 1.22 -10.98 3.75
C TYR A 188 -0.17 -10.72 4.35
N MET A 189 -1.26 -10.94 3.61
CA MET A 189 -2.62 -10.81 4.13
C MET A 189 -2.91 -11.81 5.28
N ILE A 190 -2.27 -12.99 5.26
CA ILE A 190 -2.35 -13.97 6.34
C ILE A 190 -1.78 -13.38 7.63
N TYR A 191 -0.57 -12.81 7.54
CA TYR A 191 0.08 -12.12 8.65
C TYR A 191 -0.72 -10.90 9.10
N TRP A 192 -1.29 -10.13 8.17
CA TRP A 192 -2.10 -8.97 8.50
C TRP A 192 -3.34 -9.36 9.31
N GLY A 193 -4.08 -10.38 8.86
CA GLY A 193 -5.21 -10.95 9.60
C GLY A 193 -4.81 -11.41 11.01
N TYR A 194 -3.70 -12.14 11.13
CA TYR A 194 -3.13 -12.52 12.43
C TYR A 194 -2.83 -11.30 13.33
N ARG A 195 -2.14 -10.30 12.78
CA ARG A 195 -1.67 -9.10 13.49
C ARG A 195 -2.84 -8.31 14.06
N VAL A 196 -3.90 -8.14 13.28
CA VAL A 196 -5.10 -7.38 13.66
C VAL A 196 -5.78 -8.02 14.88
N VAL A 197 -6.05 -9.32 14.82
CA VAL A 197 -6.67 -10.07 15.93
C VAL A 197 -5.76 -10.13 17.16
N ASN A 198 -4.45 -10.31 16.94
CA ASN A 198 -3.49 -10.35 18.04
C ASN A 198 -3.43 -9.00 18.77
N THR A 199 -3.60 -7.88 18.05
CA THR A 199 -3.69 -6.54 18.64
C THR A 199 -4.94 -6.41 19.52
N TYR A 200 -6.09 -6.91 19.06
CA TYR A 200 -7.34 -6.95 19.84
C TYR A 200 -7.18 -7.78 21.12
N ASN A 201 -6.74 -9.02 20.98
CA ASN A 201 -6.59 -9.93 22.13
C ASN A 201 -5.53 -9.43 23.12
N LYS A 202 -4.45 -8.80 22.64
CA LYS A 202 -3.44 -8.18 23.49
C LYS A 202 -4.05 -7.03 24.30
N HIS A 203 -4.84 -6.16 23.66
CA HIS A 203 -5.53 -5.07 24.34
C HIS A 203 -6.49 -5.60 25.42
N LEU A 204 -7.30 -6.62 25.13
CA LEU A 204 -8.18 -7.24 26.13
C LEU A 204 -7.39 -7.75 27.34
N ARG A 205 -6.28 -8.46 27.09
CA ARG A 205 -5.43 -9.01 28.16
C ARG A 205 -4.75 -7.93 29.00
N ILE A 206 -4.49 -6.76 28.42
CA ILE A 206 -3.79 -5.67 29.11
C ILE A 206 -4.78 -4.81 29.91
N ILE A 207 -5.94 -4.49 29.33
CA ILE A 207 -6.87 -3.52 29.92
C ILE A 207 -8.05 -4.19 30.64
N HIS A 208 -8.57 -5.29 30.10
CA HIS A 208 -9.83 -5.89 30.55
C HIS A 208 -9.66 -7.26 31.24
N LYS A 209 -8.42 -7.72 31.43
CA LYS A 209 -8.14 -9.01 32.07
C LYS A 209 -8.68 -9.09 33.50
N ASP A 210 -8.59 -8.00 34.24
CA ASP A 210 -8.95 -7.94 35.65
C ASP A 210 -10.39 -7.41 35.88
N HIS A 211 -11.22 -7.38 34.82
CA HIS A 211 -12.62 -6.96 34.90
C HIS A 211 -13.36 -7.75 36.00
N PRO A 212 -14.07 -7.08 36.93
CA PRO A 212 -14.58 -5.70 36.87
C PRO A 212 -13.67 -4.61 37.45
N GLU A 213 -12.47 -4.95 37.91
CA GLU A 213 -11.53 -3.98 38.48
C GLU A 213 -10.67 -3.36 37.37
N PRO A 214 -10.19 -2.10 37.56
CA PRO A 214 -9.28 -1.49 36.61
C PRO A 214 -7.95 -2.26 36.57
N PRO A 215 -7.25 -2.27 35.42
CA PRO A 215 -6.00 -3.01 35.30
C PRO A 215 -4.95 -2.48 36.27
N GLN A 216 -4.17 -3.39 36.85
CA GLN A 216 -3.02 -3.04 37.69
C GLN A 216 -1.85 -2.55 36.82
N GLU A 217 -0.99 -1.70 37.38
CA GLU A 217 0.18 -1.17 36.65
C GLU A 217 1.08 -2.32 36.17
N MET A 218 1.41 -2.36 34.88
CA MET A 218 2.33 -3.37 34.34
C MET A 218 3.78 -3.08 34.76
N LEU A 219 4.38 -4.04 35.49
CA LEU A 219 5.76 -3.98 35.98
C LEU A 219 6.81 -4.27 34.89
N GLU A 220 6.48 -5.04 33.86
CA GLU A 220 7.39 -5.33 32.73
C GLU A 220 6.85 -4.80 31.40
N TYR A 221 7.68 -4.00 30.71
CA TYR A 221 7.37 -3.38 29.43
C TYR A 221 8.27 -3.93 28.33
N ARG A 222 7.68 -4.47 27.26
CA ARG A 222 8.35 -4.68 25.99
C ARG A 222 7.62 -3.87 24.91
N PRO A 223 8.21 -2.78 24.39
CA PRO A 223 7.59 -2.01 23.32
C PRO A 223 7.37 -2.90 22.09
N GLU A 224 6.32 -2.62 21.31
CA GLU A 224 6.20 -3.22 19.97
C GLU A 224 7.35 -2.72 19.10
N ILE A 225 8.31 -3.61 18.82
CA ILE A 225 9.39 -3.36 17.88
C ILE A 225 8.82 -3.61 16.48
N PHE A 226 8.67 -2.52 15.71
CA PHE A 226 8.45 -2.63 14.28
C PHE A 226 9.80 -2.73 13.59
N PRO A 227 9.96 -3.60 12.58
CA PRO A 227 11.14 -3.56 11.74
C PRO A 227 11.28 -2.16 11.11
N ASP A 228 12.51 -1.76 10.84
CA ASP A 228 12.79 -0.51 10.12
C ASP A 228 12.00 -0.52 8.80
N LYS A 229 11.18 0.51 8.58
CA LYS A 229 10.32 0.61 7.40
C LYS A 229 11.13 0.61 6.11
N ILE A 230 12.31 1.22 6.11
CA ILE A 230 13.20 1.27 4.94
C ILE A 230 13.72 -0.14 4.66
N LEU A 231 14.22 -0.84 5.67
CA LEU A 231 14.72 -2.21 5.51
C LEU A 231 13.61 -3.16 5.04
N LEU A 232 12.42 -3.05 5.64
CA LEU A 232 11.25 -3.82 5.20
C LEU A 232 10.88 -3.49 3.75
N GLY A 233 10.93 -2.22 3.37
CA GLY A 233 10.62 -1.79 2.01
C GLY A 233 11.63 -2.31 0.98
N ILE A 234 12.93 -2.28 1.29
CA ILE A 234 13.98 -2.88 0.46
C ILE A 234 13.75 -4.38 0.34
N GLY A 235 13.49 -5.07 1.46
CA GLY A 235 13.20 -6.50 1.46
C GLY A 235 11.98 -6.86 0.61
N LEU A 236 10.90 -6.07 0.69
CA LEU A 236 9.69 -6.25 -0.12
C LEU A 236 9.94 -6.00 -1.61
N ALA A 237 10.73 -4.98 -1.95
CA ALA A 237 11.09 -4.70 -3.33
C ALA A 237 11.87 -5.87 -3.95
N LEU A 238 12.93 -6.33 -3.27
CA LEU A 238 13.74 -7.45 -3.76
C LEU A 238 12.95 -8.76 -3.83
N LEU A 239 12.15 -9.05 -2.81
CA LEU A 239 11.27 -10.23 -2.80
C LEU A 239 10.25 -10.16 -3.93
N GLY A 240 9.64 -8.99 -4.15
CA GLY A 240 8.71 -8.76 -5.25
C GLY A 240 9.34 -9.02 -6.61
N ALA A 241 10.54 -8.50 -6.87
CA ALA A 241 11.25 -8.76 -8.14
C ALA A 241 11.61 -10.23 -8.32
N GLY A 242 12.03 -10.92 -7.26
CA GLY A 242 12.27 -12.36 -7.30
C GLY A 242 11.00 -13.12 -7.66
N ILE A 243 9.91 -12.86 -6.96
CA ILE A 243 8.61 -13.52 -7.17
C ILE A 243 8.08 -13.25 -8.59
N TYR A 244 7.96 -11.98 -8.99
CA TYR A 244 7.36 -11.62 -10.27
C TYR A 244 8.29 -11.86 -11.46
N GLY A 245 9.61 -11.80 -11.27
CA GLY A 245 10.58 -12.24 -12.27
C GLY A 245 10.45 -13.74 -12.53
N LEU A 246 10.37 -14.56 -11.47
CA LEU A 246 10.12 -16.00 -11.61
C LEU A 246 8.79 -16.29 -12.29
N LEU A 247 7.71 -15.59 -11.93
CA LEU A 247 6.43 -15.71 -12.63
C LEU A 247 6.57 -15.40 -14.13
N GLY A 248 7.29 -14.32 -14.48
CA GLY A 248 7.57 -13.98 -15.87
C GLY A 248 8.41 -15.04 -16.61
N LEU A 249 9.36 -15.71 -15.93
CA LEU A 249 10.08 -16.85 -16.52
C LEU A 249 9.13 -18.00 -16.90
N PHE A 250 8.08 -18.21 -16.12
CA PHE A 250 7.04 -19.21 -16.41
C PHE A 250 5.98 -18.72 -17.40
N GLY A 251 6.19 -17.58 -18.05
CA GLY A 251 5.25 -17.03 -19.02
C GLY A 251 4.11 -16.24 -18.39
N LEU A 252 4.09 -15.96 -17.09
CA LEU A 252 2.99 -15.27 -16.42
C LEU A 252 3.24 -13.76 -16.25
N PRO A 253 2.74 -12.88 -17.17
CA PRO A 253 2.93 -11.45 -17.02
C PRO A 253 2.13 -10.87 -15.86
N ALA A 254 2.75 -9.98 -15.08
CA ALA A 254 2.15 -9.41 -13.87
C ALA A 254 2.22 -7.87 -13.80
N TYR A 255 1.99 -7.19 -14.94
CA TYR A 255 2.10 -5.73 -15.08
C TYR A 255 1.32 -4.94 -14.01
N LEU A 256 0.05 -5.28 -13.82
CA LEU A 256 -0.84 -4.53 -12.94
C LEU A 256 -0.51 -4.76 -11.45
N PRO A 257 -0.35 -6.01 -10.97
CA PRO A 257 0.10 -6.26 -9.60
C PRO A 257 1.45 -5.60 -9.27
N THR A 258 2.46 -5.73 -10.14
CA THR A 258 3.79 -5.13 -9.87
C THR A 258 3.67 -3.62 -9.77
N THR A 259 2.96 -2.99 -10.71
CA THR A 259 2.67 -1.56 -10.73
C THR A 259 2.04 -1.05 -9.43
N ILE A 260 0.94 -1.67 -9.01
CA ILE A 260 0.22 -1.23 -7.80
C ILE A 260 1.06 -1.51 -6.55
N GLY A 261 1.75 -2.66 -6.50
CA GLY A 261 2.57 -3.08 -5.37
C GLY A 261 3.74 -2.12 -5.11
N TYR A 262 4.58 -1.88 -6.12
CA TYR A 262 5.72 -0.97 -6.02
C TYR A 262 5.29 0.50 -5.94
N GLY A 263 4.22 0.92 -6.64
CA GLY A 263 3.65 2.25 -6.49
C GLY A 263 3.18 2.53 -5.06
N SER A 264 2.52 1.55 -4.42
CA SER A 264 2.12 1.62 -3.02
C SER A 264 3.33 1.63 -2.07
N LEU A 265 4.39 0.89 -2.41
CA LEU A 265 5.65 0.89 -1.66
C LEU A 265 6.33 2.27 -1.69
N ILE A 266 6.43 2.87 -2.88
CA ILE A 266 6.96 4.24 -3.06
C ILE A 266 6.14 5.24 -2.26
N ALA A 267 4.81 5.17 -2.38
CA ALA A 267 3.89 6.02 -1.64
C ALA A 267 4.10 5.91 -0.12
N SER A 268 4.21 4.68 0.39
CA SER A 268 4.40 4.40 1.81
C SER A 268 5.70 4.98 2.37
N LEU A 269 6.82 4.68 1.71
CA LEU A 269 8.14 5.11 2.16
C LEU A 269 8.31 6.62 2.00
N SER A 270 7.89 7.19 0.87
CA SER A 270 7.92 8.66 0.67
C SER A 270 7.02 9.38 1.68
N TYR A 271 5.84 8.83 2.01
CA TYR A 271 5.02 9.35 3.10
C TYR A 271 5.76 9.33 4.45
N SER A 272 6.60 8.33 4.72
CA SER A 272 7.40 8.30 5.95
C SER A 272 8.47 9.39 6.00
N PHE A 273 9.00 9.81 4.84
CA PHE A 273 9.99 10.87 4.69
C PHE A 273 9.39 12.29 4.75
N SER A 274 8.07 12.42 4.67
CA SER A 274 7.35 13.70 4.73
C SER A 274 7.56 14.51 6.01
N ARG A 275 8.24 13.96 7.02
CA ARG A 275 8.63 14.67 8.26
C ARG A 275 9.95 15.42 8.13
N ASP A 276 10.78 15.03 7.18
CA ASP A 276 12.11 15.59 6.99
C ASP A 276 12.04 16.94 6.24
N SER A 277 13.17 17.63 6.04
CA SER A 277 13.21 18.83 5.18
C SER A 277 12.82 18.48 3.73
N ILE A 278 12.35 19.47 2.96
CA ILE A 278 11.88 19.22 1.57
C ILE A 278 13.00 18.61 0.73
N SER A 279 14.22 19.15 0.80
CA SER A 279 15.37 18.66 0.04
C SER A 279 15.73 17.21 0.40
N TYR A 280 15.66 16.85 1.69
CA TYR A 280 15.99 15.50 2.12
C TYR A 280 14.88 14.49 1.80
N HIS A 281 13.61 14.90 1.90
CA HIS A 281 12.46 14.11 1.43
C HIS A 281 12.56 13.86 -0.08
N LEU A 282 12.87 14.89 -0.86
CA LEU A 282 13.07 14.77 -2.30
C LEU A 282 14.23 13.83 -2.64
N GLY A 283 15.40 14.01 -2.02
CA GLY A 283 16.57 13.16 -2.23
C GLY A 283 16.30 11.69 -1.92
N LYS A 284 15.68 11.39 -0.77
CA LYS A 284 15.28 10.01 -0.41
C LYS A 284 14.25 9.42 -1.38
N THR A 285 13.28 10.21 -1.81
CA THR A 285 12.24 9.76 -2.76
C THR A 285 12.87 9.46 -4.12
N TYR A 286 13.80 10.30 -4.57
CA TYR A 286 14.56 10.09 -5.79
C TYR A 286 15.39 8.79 -5.73
N THR A 287 16.16 8.58 -4.65
CA THR A 287 16.91 7.33 -4.45
C THR A 287 15.99 6.11 -4.47
N LEU A 288 14.80 6.21 -3.85
CA LEU A 288 13.83 5.13 -3.81
C LEU A 288 13.25 4.82 -5.20
N ILE A 289 12.86 5.85 -5.96
CA ILE A 289 12.36 5.72 -7.34
C ILE A 289 13.41 5.02 -8.21
N TYR A 290 14.66 5.46 -8.12
CA TYR A 290 15.76 4.88 -8.86
C TYR A 290 16.00 3.40 -8.49
N PHE A 291 15.98 3.09 -7.19
CA PHE A 291 16.09 1.73 -6.70
C PHE A 291 14.95 0.83 -7.22
N VAL A 292 13.70 1.29 -7.14
CA VAL A 292 12.54 0.52 -7.64
C VAL A 292 12.59 0.35 -9.16
N PHE A 293 13.05 1.35 -9.90
CA PHE A 293 13.27 1.27 -11.35
C PHE A 293 14.27 0.16 -11.69
N LEU A 294 15.43 0.11 -11.01
CA LEU A 294 16.43 -0.94 -11.23
C LEU A 294 15.90 -2.33 -10.88
N VAL A 295 15.22 -2.46 -9.73
CA VAL A 295 14.62 -3.73 -9.29
C VAL A 295 13.55 -4.21 -10.28
N SER A 296 12.74 -3.29 -10.82
CA SER A 296 11.75 -3.61 -11.85
C SER A 296 12.39 -3.94 -13.21
N THR A 297 13.56 -3.36 -13.51
CA THR A 297 14.35 -3.71 -14.70
C THR A 297 14.86 -5.15 -14.60
N ILE A 298 15.37 -5.56 -13.43
CA ILE A 298 15.77 -6.95 -13.19
C ILE A 298 14.59 -7.90 -13.36
N MET A 299 13.40 -7.52 -12.89
CA MET A 299 12.17 -8.28 -13.10
C MET A 299 11.82 -8.42 -14.59
N GLY A 300 11.96 -7.35 -15.39
CA GLY A 300 11.76 -7.38 -16.85
C GLY A 300 12.79 -8.26 -17.57
N PHE A 301 14.04 -8.22 -17.12
CA PHE A 301 15.13 -9.05 -17.63
C PHE A 301 14.88 -10.54 -17.36
N ILE A 302 14.59 -10.89 -16.10
CA ILE A 302 14.32 -12.27 -15.69
C ILE A 302 13.06 -12.78 -16.41
N GLY A 303 11.98 -11.98 -16.39
CA GLY A 303 10.70 -12.34 -16.96
C GLY A 303 10.55 -12.09 -18.46
N ALA A 304 11.66 -11.90 -19.20
CA ALA A 304 11.62 -11.48 -20.60
C ALA A 304 10.65 -12.29 -21.49
N PRO A 305 10.52 -13.64 -21.37
CA PRO A 305 9.56 -14.41 -22.17
C PRO A 305 8.10 -13.92 -22.08
N SER A 306 7.70 -13.35 -20.95
CA SER A 306 6.34 -12.82 -20.74
C SER A 306 6.11 -11.40 -21.27
N TYR A 307 7.18 -10.69 -21.62
CA TYR A 307 7.14 -9.25 -21.88
C TYR A 307 7.32 -8.89 -23.36
N ASP A 308 7.40 -9.87 -24.25
CA ASP A 308 7.57 -9.66 -25.71
C ASP A 308 6.43 -8.83 -26.32
N ASP A 309 5.16 -9.18 -26.02
CA ASP A 309 4.01 -8.45 -26.58
C ASP A 309 3.91 -7.02 -26.07
N LEU A 310 4.27 -6.79 -24.80
CA LEU A 310 4.37 -5.43 -24.27
C LEU A 310 5.46 -4.65 -24.99
N PHE A 311 6.65 -5.26 -25.15
CA PHE A 311 7.76 -4.62 -25.84
C PHE A 311 7.41 -4.28 -27.28
N LYS A 312 6.79 -5.20 -28.04
CA LYS A 312 6.36 -4.96 -29.42
C LYS A 312 5.37 -3.80 -29.52
N THR A 313 4.32 -3.81 -28.69
CA THR A 313 3.33 -2.73 -28.64
C THR A 313 3.99 -1.38 -28.34
N VAL A 314 4.90 -1.34 -27.36
CA VAL A 314 5.61 -0.10 -27.00
C VAL A 314 6.53 0.34 -28.14
N ASN A 315 7.23 -0.60 -28.80
CA ASN A 315 8.14 -0.28 -29.90
C ASN A 315 7.39 0.25 -31.13
N GLU A 316 6.21 -0.30 -31.44
CA GLU A 316 5.32 0.21 -32.49
C GLU A 316 4.85 1.62 -32.18
N GLN A 317 4.34 1.86 -30.96
CA GLN A 317 3.91 3.18 -30.51
C GLN A 317 5.04 4.19 -30.54
N VAL A 318 6.25 3.82 -30.07
CA VAL A 318 7.43 4.68 -30.14
C VAL A 318 7.78 4.97 -31.60
N GLY A 319 7.76 3.96 -32.48
CA GLY A 319 8.03 4.11 -33.91
C GLY A 319 7.11 5.13 -34.60
N GLU A 320 5.82 5.13 -34.29
CA GLU A 320 4.84 6.12 -34.77
C GLU A 320 5.08 7.53 -34.21
N LEU A 321 5.65 7.60 -33.00
CA LEU A 321 5.93 8.86 -32.32
C LEU A 321 7.22 9.54 -32.81
N VAL A 322 8.17 8.80 -33.38
CA VAL A 322 9.46 9.39 -33.77
C VAL A 322 9.35 10.21 -35.05
N THR A 323 9.61 11.52 -34.93
CA THR A 323 9.72 12.45 -36.05
C THR A 323 11.15 12.99 -36.15
N ASN A 324 11.54 13.52 -37.31
CA ASN A 324 12.82 14.22 -37.48
C ASN A 324 12.79 15.65 -36.90
N ASP A 325 11.62 16.12 -36.47
CA ASP A 325 11.46 17.46 -35.87
C ASP A 325 11.67 17.38 -34.36
N SER A 326 12.81 17.93 -33.91
CA SER A 326 13.19 17.98 -32.49
C SER A 326 12.16 18.63 -31.57
N LEU A 327 11.41 19.65 -32.04
CA LEU A 327 10.42 20.34 -31.23
C LEU A 327 9.16 19.48 -31.08
N VAL A 328 8.73 18.83 -32.15
CA VAL A 328 7.59 17.90 -32.12
C VAL A 328 7.91 16.70 -31.23
N LEU A 329 9.10 16.12 -31.36
CA LEU A 329 9.53 15.00 -30.53
C LEU A 329 9.64 15.39 -29.05
N THR A 330 10.27 16.54 -28.75
CA THR A 330 10.34 17.08 -27.37
C THR A 330 8.96 17.28 -26.78
N SER A 331 8.03 17.88 -27.53
CA SER A 331 6.66 18.14 -27.08
C SER A 331 5.90 16.84 -26.77
N ARG A 332 6.05 15.81 -27.60
CA ARG A 332 5.44 14.49 -27.38
C ARG A 332 5.97 13.81 -26.12
N ILE A 333 7.29 13.78 -25.95
CA ILE A 333 7.94 13.19 -24.75
C ILE A 333 7.51 13.96 -23.50
N PHE A 334 7.59 15.29 -23.54
CA PHE A 334 7.22 16.16 -22.43
C PHE A 334 5.76 15.98 -22.01
N THR A 335 4.82 16.01 -22.97
CA THR A 335 3.38 15.89 -22.66
C THR A 335 3.03 14.54 -22.07
N ASN A 336 3.67 13.45 -22.53
CA ASN A 336 3.50 12.12 -21.95
C ASN A 336 3.97 12.07 -20.49
N ASN A 337 5.20 12.51 -20.22
CA ASN A 337 5.78 12.50 -18.87
C ASN A 337 5.06 13.47 -17.93
N LEU A 338 4.60 14.62 -18.44
CA LEU A 338 3.81 15.59 -17.69
C LEU A 338 2.43 15.04 -17.33
N ALA A 339 1.74 14.35 -18.25
CA ALA A 339 0.42 13.77 -17.99
C ALA A 339 0.45 12.76 -16.83
N ILE A 340 1.43 11.84 -16.86
CA ILE A 340 1.66 10.87 -15.78
C ILE A 340 1.95 11.60 -14.46
N SER A 341 2.81 12.62 -14.53
CA SER A 341 3.26 13.38 -13.36
C SER A 341 2.16 14.24 -12.72
N LEU A 342 1.30 14.88 -13.51
CA LEU A 342 0.20 15.70 -12.98
C LEU A 342 -0.83 14.84 -12.24
N VAL A 343 -1.21 13.69 -12.79
CA VAL A 343 -2.12 12.75 -12.11
C VAL A 343 -1.49 12.26 -10.79
N SER A 344 -0.17 12.12 -10.77
CA SER A 344 0.58 11.70 -9.57
C SER A 344 0.61 12.73 -8.43
N MET A 345 0.12 13.96 -8.64
CA MET A 345 -0.05 14.95 -7.56
C MET A 345 -1.18 14.61 -6.59
N SER A 346 -2.08 13.70 -6.98
CA SER A 346 -3.21 13.27 -6.15
C SER A 346 -2.71 12.85 -4.76
N PRO A 347 -3.28 13.39 -3.66
CA PRO A 347 -2.71 13.20 -2.33
C PRO A 347 -2.60 11.71 -1.97
N ILE A 348 -1.41 11.28 -1.60
CA ILE A 348 -1.09 9.92 -1.13
C ILE A 348 -1.18 8.84 -2.24
N TYR A 349 -2.25 8.80 -3.03
CA TYR A 349 -2.47 7.78 -4.07
C TYR A 349 -1.78 8.08 -5.39
N GLY A 350 -1.35 9.32 -5.63
CA GLY A 350 -0.73 9.72 -6.89
C GLY A 350 0.58 8.97 -7.21
N ALA A 351 1.32 8.55 -6.19
CA ALA A 351 2.50 7.69 -6.36
C ALA A 351 2.18 6.31 -6.98
N ILE A 352 0.93 5.81 -6.85
CA ILE A 352 0.50 4.57 -7.52
C ILE A 352 0.44 4.78 -9.03
N TYR A 353 -0.12 5.91 -9.48
CA TYR A 353 -0.18 6.26 -10.91
C TYR A 353 1.19 6.44 -11.52
N LEU A 354 2.11 7.11 -10.81
CA LEU A 354 3.49 7.24 -11.28
C LEU A 354 4.19 5.88 -11.39
N GLY A 355 3.92 4.99 -10.42
CA GLY A 355 4.35 3.60 -10.47
C GLY A 355 3.98 2.92 -11.80
N VAL A 356 2.79 3.18 -12.34
CA VAL A 356 2.34 2.59 -13.63
C VAL A 356 3.31 2.93 -14.76
N GLY A 357 3.60 4.22 -14.96
CA GLY A 357 4.51 4.65 -16.03
C GLY A 357 5.92 4.11 -15.82
N MET A 358 6.48 4.34 -14.63
CA MET A 358 7.86 4.02 -14.32
C MET A 358 8.15 2.51 -14.35
N ILE A 359 7.27 1.67 -13.80
CA ILE A 359 7.49 0.22 -13.70
C ILE A 359 7.32 -0.44 -15.06
N ASN A 360 6.35 0.01 -15.86
CA ASN A 360 6.21 -0.48 -17.23
C ASN A 360 7.45 -0.12 -18.07
N ALA A 361 7.95 1.12 -17.97
CA ALA A 361 9.19 1.52 -18.64
C ALA A 361 10.39 0.66 -18.20
N ALA A 362 10.52 0.41 -16.89
CA ALA A 362 11.57 -0.47 -16.37
C ALA A 362 11.45 -1.92 -16.86
N LEU A 363 10.23 -2.47 -16.93
CA LEU A 363 9.98 -3.81 -17.46
C LEU A 363 10.38 -3.93 -18.94
N VAL A 364 9.96 -2.98 -19.76
CA VAL A 364 10.33 -2.88 -21.18
C VAL A 364 11.83 -2.74 -21.35
N TYR A 365 12.46 -1.89 -20.54
CA TYR A 365 13.91 -1.73 -20.54
C TYR A 365 14.62 -3.03 -20.17
N GLY A 366 14.16 -3.74 -19.15
CA GLY A 366 14.70 -5.05 -18.76
C GLY A 366 14.59 -6.09 -19.88
N TYR A 367 13.46 -6.14 -20.59
CA TYR A 367 13.31 -6.98 -21.78
C TYR A 367 14.29 -6.60 -22.89
N ALA A 368 14.43 -5.30 -23.19
CA ALA A 368 15.32 -4.80 -24.22
C ALA A 368 16.79 -5.19 -23.97
N LEU A 369 17.22 -5.22 -22.70
CA LEU A 369 18.56 -5.68 -22.35
C LEU A 369 18.82 -7.14 -22.77
N VAL A 370 17.79 -8.00 -22.76
CA VAL A 370 17.92 -9.40 -23.18
C VAL A 370 17.93 -9.54 -24.70
N THR A 371 17.11 -8.75 -25.41
CA THR A 371 16.85 -8.96 -26.84
C THR A 371 17.72 -8.10 -27.76
N GLU A 372 18.08 -6.89 -27.35
CA GLU A 372 18.77 -5.91 -28.20
C GLU A 372 20.28 -5.84 -27.95
N ILE A 373 20.77 -6.20 -26.76
CA ILE A 373 22.22 -6.29 -26.51
C ILE A 373 22.88 -7.35 -27.41
N PRO A 374 22.34 -8.58 -27.57
CA PRO A 374 22.90 -9.55 -28.51
C PRO A 374 22.88 -9.09 -29.96
N ARG A 375 22.03 -8.11 -30.30
CA ARG A 375 21.93 -7.49 -31.64
C ARG A 375 22.91 -6.32 -31.84
N GLY A 376 23.76 -6.04 -30.84
CA GLY A 376 24.80 -5.01 -30.91
C GLY A 376 24.40 -3.66 -30.31
N ASN A 377 23.20 -3.50 -29.75
CA ASN A 377 22.76 -2.25 -29.14
C ASN A 377 23.25 -2.12 -27.68
N THR A 378 24.57 -2.10 -27.48
CA THR A 378 25.18 -2.04 -26.14
C THR A 378 24.95 -0.70 -25.44
N GLY A 379 24.57 0.34 -26.18
CA GLY A 379 24.23 1.66 -25.63
C GLY A 379 23.07 1.63 -24.64
N LEU A 380 22.20 0.61 -24.71
CA LEU A 380 21.11 0.41 -23.76
C LEU A 380 21.59 0.25 -22.31
N LEU A 381 22.80 -0.28 -22.07
CA LEU A 381 23.36 -0.39 -20.71
C LEU A 381 23.59 0.98 -20.05
N LEU A 382 23.73 2.04 -20.85
CA LEU A 382 23.97 3.40 -20.37
C LEU A 382 22.67 4.15 -20.07
N LEU A 383 21.51 3.65 -20.51
CA LEU A 383 20.23 4.37 -20.40
C LEU A 383 19.93 4.88 -18.98
N PRO A 384 20.13 4.10 -17.88
CA PRO A 384 19.84 4.58 -16.53
C PRO A 384 20.72 5.76 -16.09
N VAL A 385 21.89 5.92 -16.70
CA VAL A 385 22.84 7.00 -16.40
C VAL A 385 22.82 8.11 -17.46
N LEU A 386 21.95 8.03 -18.47
CA LEU A 386 21.78 9.11 -19.42
C LEU A 386 21.14 10.33 -18.73
N PRO A 387 21.55 11.56 -19.10
CA PRO A 387 21.08 12.75 -18.40
C PRO A 387 19.55 12.94 -18.44
N HIS A 388 18.88 12.55 -19.53
CA HIS A 388 17.42 12.65 -19.61
C HIS A 388 16.72 11.73 -18.61
N THR A 389 17.16 10.47 -18.47
CA THR A 389 16.60 9.51 -17.50
C THR A 389 16.81 9.98 -16.06
N ILE A 390 18.01 10.50 -15.73
CA ILE A 390 18.31 11.07 -14.42
C ILE A 390 17.33 12.20 -14.07
N LEU A 391 17.10 13.11 -15.02
CA LEU A 391 16.21 14.25 -14.85
C LEU A 391 14.74 13.84 -14.79
N GLU A 392 14.29 12.90 -15.62
CA GLU A 392 12.92 12.40 -15.62
C GLU A 392 12.55 11.77 -14.27
N LEU A 393 13.39 10.86 -13.78
CA LEU A 393 13.20 10.23 -12.46
C LEU A 393 13.25 11.27 -11.32
N PHE A 394 14.01 12.36 -11.48
CA PHE A 394 14.01 13.47 -10.53
C PHE A 394 12.70 14.26 -10.59
N GLY A 395 12.18 14.55 -11.79
CA GLY A 395 10.86 15.14 -11.98
C GLY A 395 9.78 14.32 -11.27
N TYR A 396 9.78 13.00 -11.46
CA TYR A 396 8.87 12.08 -10.76
C TYR A 396 9.00 12.16 -9.23
N ALA A 397 10.23 12.25 -8.72
CA ALA A 397 10.48 12.42 -7.29
C ALA A 397 9.88 13.73 -6.74
N VAL A 398 9.92 14.82 -7.51
CA VAL A 398 9.30 16.09 -7.13
C VAL A 398 7.78 15.93 -6.99
N PHE A 399 7.11 15.33 -7.97
CA PHE A 399 5.65 15.15 -7.91
C PHE A 399 5.17 14.21 -6.80
N ILE A 400 5.90 13.11 -6.54
CA ILE A 400 5.61 12.23 -5.40
C ILE A 400 5.84 12.94 -4.06
N THR A 401 6.89 13.76 -3.97
CA THR A 401 7.17 14.57 -2.78
C THR A 401 6.01 15.53 -2.50
N ILE A 402 5.47 16.19 -3.53
CA ILE A 402 4.27 17.03 -3.42
C ILE A 402 3.08 16.19 -2.91
N SER A 403 2.75 15.09 -3.60
CA SER A 403 1.61 14.22 -3.27
C SER A 403 1.62 13.72 -1.83
N THR A 404 2.78 13.31 -1.33
CA THR A 404 2.91 12.73 0.02
C THR A 404 3.04 13.79 1.12
N ARG A 405 3.41 15.02 0.78
CA ARG A 405 3.60 16.13 1.72
C ARG A 405 2.45 17.15 1.73
N LEU A 406 1.52 17.09 0.77
CA LEU A 406 0.46 18.08 0.60
C LEU A 406 -0.31 18.39 1.90
N HIS A 407 -0.66 17.35 2.67
CA HIS A 407 -1.35 17.48 3.96
C HIS A 407 -0.57 18.22 5.07
N ARG A 408 0.71 18.53 4.86
CA ARG A 408 1.60 19.18 5.84
C ARG A 408 2.18 20.50 5.36
N ILE A 409 2.17 20.76 4.06
CA ILE A 409 2.62 22.05 3.56
C ILE A 409 1.50 23.07 3.85
N ARG A 410 1.82 24.06 4.70
CA ARG A 410 0.89 25.15 5.06
C ARG A 410 1.00 26.38 4.15
N ASP A 411 2.06 26.44 3.35
CA ASP A 411 2.37 27.57 2.48
C ASP A 411 2.18 27.18 1.01
N ASP A 412 1.14 27.74 0.40
CA ASP A 412 0.76 27.47 -0.99
C ASP A 412 1.85 27.86 -1.98
N LYS A 413 2.69 28.87 -1.65
CA LYS A 413 3.78 29.32 -2.53
C LYS A 413 4.84 28.23 -2.72
N SER A 414 5.19 27.54 -1.65
CA SER A 414 6.16 26.44 -1.68
C SER A 414 5.70 25.29 -2.59
N ILE A 415 4.39 25.01 -2.65
CA ILE A 415 3.82 23.98 -3.55
C ILE A 415 3.94 24.43 -5.00
N ILE A 416 3.60 25.67 -5.31
CA ILE A 416 3.68 26.22 -6.67
C ILE A 416 5.13 26.17 -7.19
N TYR A 417 6.11 26.55 -6.37
CA TYR A 417 7.53 26.47 -6.77
C TYR A 417 7.97 25.03 -7.06
N LEU A 418 7.51 24.06 -6.28
CA LEU A 418 7.81 22.64 -6.54
C LEU A 418 7.14 22.14 -7.82
N ILE A 419 5.90 22.56 -8.12
CA ILE A 419 5.23 22.23 -9.37
C ILE A 419 6.02 22.80 -10.55
N LEU A 420 6.37 24.09 -10.50
CA LEU A 420 7.14 24.74 -11.56
C LEU A 420 8.50 24.07 -11.75
N LEU A 421 9.18 23.71 -10.66
CA LEU A 421 10.42 22.94 -10.71
C LEU A 421 10.23 21.59 -11.41
N GLY A 422 9.21 20.82 -11.03
CA GLY A 422 8.91 19.52 -11.63
C GLY A 422 8.62 19.62 -13.13
N VAL A 423 7.76 20.56 -13.53
CA VAL A 423 7.44 20.83 -14.95
C VAL A 423 8.71 21.23 -15.71
N PHE A 424 9.50 22.16 -15.17
CA PHE A 424 10.74 22.61 -15.81
C PHE A 424 11.73 21.46 -16.01
N VAL A 425 11.94 20.63 -14.98
CA VAL A 425 12.85 19.49 -15.09
C VAL A 425 12.38 18.48 -16.13
N LEU A 426 11.08 18.15 -16.17
CA LEU A 426 10.53 17.24 -17.18
C LEU A 426 10.69 17.79 -18.61
N MET A 427 10.54 19.10 -18.79
CA MET A 427 10.77 19.75 -20.09
C MET A 427 12.23 19.63 -20.54
N VAL A 428 13.18 19.88 -19.62
CA VAL A 428 14.61 19.72 -19.91
C VAL A 428 14.96 18.25 -20.19
N ALA A 429 14.39 17.31 -19.43
CA ALA A 429 14.57 15.87 -19.66
C ALA A 429 14.10 15.49 -21.08
N ALA A 430 12.88 15.89 -21.46
CA ALA A 430 12.31 15.60 -22.76
C ALA A 430 13.13 16.19 -23.92
N TYR A 431 13.66 17.40 -23.75
CA TYR A 431 14.51 18.03 -24.74
C TYR A 431 15.82 17.27 -24.94
N ILE A 432 16.48 16.87 -23.84
CA ILE A 432 17.72 16.08 -23.91
C ILE A 432 17.47 14.70 -24.51
N GLU A 433 16.35 14.06 -24.17
CA GLU A 433 15.96 12.77 -24.74
C GLU A 433 15.76 12.88 -26.27
N ALA A 434 14.99 13.87 -26.72
CA ALA A 434 14.78 14.13 -28.14
C ALA A 434 16.10 14.35 -28.90
N LEU A 435 17.02 15.14 -28.35
CA LEU A 435 18.35 15.32 -28.94
C LEU A 435 19.14 14.01 -28.98
N THR A 436 19.09 13.21 -27.92
CA THR A 436 19.79 11.92 -27.85
C THR A 436 19.28 10.96 -28.92
N ILE A 437 17.96 10.90 -29.11
CA ILE A 437 17.32 10.06 -30.16
C ILE A 437 17.74 10.53 -31.55
N LEU A 438 17.72 11.83 -31.82
CA LEU A 438 18.05 12.38 -33.14
C LEU A 438 19.54 12.22 -33.49
N LEU A 439 20.45 12.44 -32.54
CA LEU A 439 21.89 12.27 -32.73
C LEU A 439 22.31 10.79 -32.82
N GLY A 440 21.53 9.88 -32.25
CA GLY A 440 21.81 8.44 -32.27
C GLY A 440 21.35 7.70 -33.53
N ARG A 441 20.71 8.39 -34.49
CA ARG A 441 20.27 7.77 -35.75
C ARG A 441 21.44 7.69 -36.75
N PRO A 442 21.73 6.51 -37.32
CA PRO A 442 22.57 6.45 -38.52
C PRO A 442 21.87 7.17 -39.68
N GLU A 443 22.63 7.96 -40.44
CA GLU A 443 22.17 8.64 -41.66
C GLU A 443 21.67 7.67 -42.74
#